data_AF-A0A5C5UNA6-F1
#
_entry.id   AF-A0A5C5UNA6-F1
#
_cell.length_a   1.000
_cell.length_b   1.000
_cell.length_c   1.000
_cell.angle_alpha   90.00
_cell.angle_beta   90.00
_cell.angle_gamma   90.00
#
_symmetry.space_group_name_H-M   'P 1'
#
loop_
_entity.id
_entity.type
_entity.pdbx_description
1 polymer ?
#
loop_
_entity_poly.entity_id
_entity_poly.type
_entity_poly.pdbx_seq_one_letter_code
_entity_poly.pdbx_strand_id
1 'polypeptide(L)'
;MKKFEWESEIERKKQKFYLVSFALAASIHIFISFFGLGTEKSSEFHVISSFLFYAIVFYLGLQKKFWAEFIIKFFVWLNVFLLFVIAAVKILELLL
;
A
#
# COMPACT_ATOMS: atom_id res chain seq x y z
N MET A 1 26.52 14.62 -18.52
CA MET A 1 25.72 15.48 -17.63
C MET A 1 24.21 15.35 -17.89
N LYS A 2 23.69 15.66 -19.09
CA LYS A 2 22.24 15.54 -19.41
C LYS A 2 21.60 14.16 -19.16
N LYS A 3 22.32 13.05 -19.37
CA LYS A 3 21.80 11.69 -19.14
C LYS A 3 21.53 11.41 -17.65
N PHE A 4 22.38 11.95 -16.78
CA PHE A 4 22.28 11.79 -15.32
C PHE A 4 21.10 12.58 -14.73
N GLU A 5 20.84 13.79 -15.23
CA GLU A 5 19.68 14.57 -14.84
C GLU A 5 18.38 13.87 -15.24
N TRP A 6 18.34 13.33 -16.47
CA TRP A 6 17.17 12.65 -17.02
C TRP A 6 16.84 11.34 -16.28
N GLU A 7 17.85 10.53 -15.96
CA GLU A 7 17.67 9.32 -15.13
C GLU A 7 17.15 9.69 -13.72
N SER A 8 17.69 10.76 -13.12
CA SER A 8 17.23 11.22 -11.80
C SER A 8 15.78 11.73 -11.81
N GLU A 9 15.32 12.33 -12.91
CA GLU A 9 13.94 12.79 -13.05
C GLU A 9 12.95 11.62 -13.18
N ILE A 10 13.32 10.59 -13.93
CA ILE A 10 12.49 9.38 -14.07
C ILE A 10 12.37 8.65 -12.74
N GLU A 11 13.46 8.52 -11.99
CA GLU A 11 13.44 7.93 -10.65
C GLU A 11 12.52 8.71 -9.71
N ARG A 12 12.62 10.05 -9.69
CA ARG A 12 11.73 10.90 -8.89
C ARG A 12 10.26 10.75 -9.30
N LYS A 13 9.96 10.66 -10.59
CA LYS A 13 8.59 10.44 -11.08
C LYS A 13 8.04 9.08 -10.66
N LYS A 14 8.84 8.02 -10.79
CA LYS A 14 8.45 6.67 -10.31
C LYS A 14 8.20 6.66 -8.81
N GLN A 15 9.08 7.28 -8.04
CA GLN A 15 8.96 7.34 -6.58
C GLN A 15 7.68 8.08 -6.14
N LYS A 16 7.37 9.21 -6.77
CA LYS A 16 6.10 9.92 -6.57
C LYS A 16 4.89 9.04 -6.93
N PHE A 17 4.96 8.30 -8.03
CA PHE A 17 3.89 7.40 -8.43
C PHE A 17 3.63 6.31 -7.39
N TYR A 18 4.68 5.67 -6.87
CA TYR A 18 4.55 4.66 -5.81
C TYR A 18 3.95 5.24 -4.51
N LEU A 19 4.36 6.44 -4.11
CA LEU A 19 3.80 7.14 -2.95
C LEU A 19 2.31 7.44 -3.12
N VAL A 20 1.91 7.95 -4.30
CA VAL A 20 0.50 8.24 -4.61
C VAL A 20 -0.32 6.96 -4.61
N SER A 21 0.17 5.89 -5.23
CA SER A 21 -0.49 4.58 -5.24
C SER A 21 -0.65 4.00 -3.82
N PHE A 22 0.36 4.16 -2.97
CA PHE A 22 0.30 3.73 -1.57
C PHE A 22 -0.74 4.54 -0.78
N ALA A 23 -0.78 5.86 -0.95
CA ALA A 23 -1.76 6.72 -0.29
C ALA A 23 -3.20 6.38 -0.71
N LEU A 24 -3.41 6.10 -2.01
CA LEU A 24 -4.70 5.64 -2.54
C LEU A 24 -5.12 4.30 -1.94
N ALA A 25 -4.21 3.31 -1.92
CA ALA A 25 -4.49 2.00 -1.35
C ALA A 25 -4.82 2.08 0.15
N ALA A 26 -4.04 2.85 0.92
CA ALA A 26 -4.31 3.10 2.32
C ALA A 26 -5.70 3.75 2.52
N SER A 27 -6.02 4.77 1.71
CA SER A 27 -7.32 5.47 1.79
C SER A 27 -8.49 4.53 1.51
N ILE A 28 -8.38 3.67 0.49
CA ILE A 28 -9.40 2.66 0.17
C ILE A 28 -9.55 1.67 1.32
N HIS A 29 -8.45 1.17 1.88
CA HIS A 29 -8.47 0.24 3.00
C HIS A 29 -9.15 0.83 4.25
N ILE A 30 -8.82 2.08 4.58
CA ILE A 30 -9.43 2.82 5.69
C ILE A 30 -10.92 3.05 5.42
N PHE A 31 -11.30 3.43 4.19
CA PHE A 31 -12.69 3.65 3.81
C PHE A 31 -13.52 2.37 3.95
N ILE A 32 -13.03 1.24 3.42
CA ILE A 32 -13.67 -0.06 3.55
C ILE A 32 -13.83 -0.46 5.02
N SER A 33 -12.77 -0.30 5.82
CA SER A 33 -12.78 -0.66 7.25
C SER A 33 -13.71 0.24 8.08
N PHE A 34 -13.78 1.54 7.76
CA PHE A 34 -14.62 2.50 8.48
C PHE A 34 -16.11 2.33 8.16
N PHE A 35 -16.44 2.09 6.89
CA PHE A 35 -17.82 1.88 6.46
C PHE A 35 -18.32 0.44 6.64
N GLY A 36 -17.45 -0.51 7.05
CA GLY A 36 -17.82 -1.90 7.27
C GLY A 36 -18.24 -2.62 5.98
N LEU A 37 -17.70 -2.21 4.83
CA LEU A 37 -18.05 -2.78 3.52
C LEU A 37 -17.37 -4.15 3.35
N GLY A 38 -18.01 -5.22 3.84
CA GLY A 38 -17.64 -6.61 3.51
C GLY A 38 -17.18 -7.51 4.66
N THR A 39 -16.96 -6.97 5.87
CA THR A 39 -16.66 -7.74 7.09
C THR A 39 -17.27 -7.06 8.32
N GLU A 40 -17.48 -7.82 9.40
CA GLU A 40 -17.91 -7.27 10.71
C GLU A 40 -17.09 -6.04 11.06
N LYS A 41 -17.78 -4.99 11.55
CA LYS A 41 -17.23 -3.68 11.88
C LYS A 41 -15.90 -3.84 12.63
N SER A 42 -14.79 -3.62 11.93
CA SER A 42 -13.47 -3.72 12.53
C SER A 42 -13.39 -2.76 13.72
N SER A 43 -12.82 -3.23 14.83
CA SER A 43 -12.64 -2.40 16.03
C SER A 43 -12.03 -1.06 15.64
N GLU A 44 -12.58 0.05 16.15
CA GLU A 44 -12.11 1.40 15.86
C GLU A 44 -10.60 1.55 16.12
N PHE A 45 -10.08 0.79 17.09
CA PHE A 45 -8.66 0.70 17.39
C PHE A 45 -7.82 0.13 16.22
N HIS A 46 -8.34 -0.86 15.49
CA HIS A 46 -7.68 -1.46 14.33
C HIS A 46 -7.58 -0.48 13.15
N VAL A 47 -8.64 0.32 12.93
CA VAL A 47 -8.69 1.35 11.89
C VAL A 47 -7.67 2.46 12.20
N ILE A 48 -7.65 2.94 13.44
CA ILE A 48 -6.72 3.99 13.89
C ILE A 48 -5.26 3.49 13.84
N SER A 49 -5.01 2.27 14.31
CA SER A 49 -3.69 1.61 14.25
C SER A 49 -3.18 1.50 12.81
N SER A 50 -4.03 1.04 11.90
CA SER A 50 -3.70 0.91 10.47
C SER A 50 -3.43 2.28 9.85
N PHE A 51 -4.26 3.29 10.17
CA PHE A 51 -4.06 4.66 9.70
C PHE A 51 -2.70 5.24 10.12
N LEU A 52 -2.35 5.10 11.41
CA LEU A 52 -1.05 5.53 11.94
C LEU A 52 0.11 4.80 11.26
N PHE A 53 -0.02 3.50 11.04
CA PHE A 53 0.99 2.71 10.34
C PHE A 53 1.20 3.21 8.91
N TYR A 54 0.13 3.39 8.14
CA TYR A 54 0.20 3.94 6.77
C TYR A 54 0.79 5.35 6.75
N ALA A 55 0.41 6.22 7.70
CA ALA A 55 0.93 7.58 7.80
C ALA A 55 2.45 7.61 8.08
N ILE A 56 2.94 6.75 8.98
CA ILE A 56 4.36 6.62 9.30
C ILE A 56 5.15 6.14 8.08
N VAL A 57 4.65 5.11 7.40
CA VAL A 57 5.30 4.56 6.19
C VAL A 57 5.31 5.61 5.07
N PHE A 58 4.22 6.35 4.88
CA PHE A 58 4.15 7.42 3.88
C PHE A 58 5.12 8.56 4.20
N TYR A 59 5.19 9.00 5.46
CA TYR A 59 6.12 10.05 5.90
C TYR A 59 7.59 9.64 5.69
N LEU A 60 7.95 8.40 6.05
CA LEU A 60 9.29 7.87 5.84
C LEU A 60 9.62 7.70 4.35
N GLY A 61 8.62 7.34 3.53
CA GLY A 61 8.74 7.26 2.07
C GLY A 61 9.01 8.63 1.44
N LEU A 62 8.39 9.68 1.96
CA LEU A 62 8.62 11.06 1.54
C LEU A 62 10.06 11.53 1.83
N GLN A 63 10.64 11.07 2.94
CA GLN A 63 12.02 11.37 3.32
C GLN A 63 13.09 10.64 2.49
N LYS A 64 12.70 9.85 1.47
CA LYS A 64 13.61 9.06 0.62
C LYS A 64 14.57 8.17 1.41
N LYS A 65 14.20 7.75 2.62
CA LYS A 65 15.00 6.76 3.35
C LYS A 65 14.93 5.44 2.59
N PHE A 66 16.08 4.85 2.30
CA PHE A 66 16.21 3.59 1.54
C PHE A 66 15.32 2.47 2.12
N TRP A 67 15.20 2.43 3.44
CA TRP A 67 14.32 1.51 4.17
C TRP A 67 12.83 1.70 3.87
N ALA A 68 12.38 2.94 3.70
CA ALA A 68 10.98 3.24 3.44
C ALA A 68 10.56 2.85 2.03
N GLU A 69 11.47 3.00 1.06
CA GLU A 69 11.22 2.56 -0.31
C GLU A 69 11.12 1.03 -0.40
N PHE A 70 11.93 0.31 0.39
CA PHE A 70 11.82 -1.14 0.54
C PHE A 70 10.50 -1.54 1.20
N ILE A 71 10.09 -0.86 2.28
CA ILE A 71 8.82 -1.11 2.97
C ILE A 71 7.63 -0.85 2.05
N ILE A 72 7.62 0.25 1.29
CA ILE A 72 6.53 0.56 0.35
C ILE A 72 6.44 -0.51 -0.74
N LYS A 73 7.56 -0.89 -1.36
CA LYS A 73 7.58 -1.97 -2.36
C LYS A 73 7.10 -3.29 -1.78
N PHE A 74 7.55 -3.64 -0.57
CA PHE A 74 7.12 -4.83 0.14
C PHE A 74 5.62 -4.79 0.43
N PHE A 75 5.07 -3.66 0.88
CA PHE A 75 3.65 -3.51 1.19
C PHE A 75 2.76 -3.64 -0.04
N VAL A 76 3.19 -3.08 -1.17
CA VAL A 76 2.50 -3.23 -2.46
C VAL A 76 2.51 -4.70 -2.90
N TRP A 77 3.67 -5.37 -2.82
CA TRP A 77 3.77 -6.79 -3.14
C TRP A 77 2.95 -7.68 -2.21
N LEU A 78 2.92 -7.35 -0.91
CA LEU A 78 2.14 -8.07 0.09
C LEU A 78 0.64 -7.92 -0.18
N ASN A 79 0.17 -6.74 -0.60
CA ASN A 79 -1.23 -6.55 -1.04
C ASN A 79 -1.57 -7.39 -2.28
N VAL A 80 -0.68 -7.44 -3.28
CA VAL A 80 -0.85 -8.29 -4.46
C VAL A 80 -0.89 -9.77 -4.07
N PHE A 81 -0.01 -10.19 -3.16
CA PHE A 81 0.02 -11.55 -2.63
C PHE A 81 -1.27 -11.90 -1.87
N LEU A 82 -1.77 -10.99 -1.03
CA LEU A 82 -3.05 -11.17 -0.33
C LEU A 82 -4.23 -11.33 -1.28
N LEU A 83 -4.29 -10.52 -2.35
CA LEU A 83 -5.30 -10.68 -3.39
C LEU A 83 -5.21 -12.05 -4.06
N PHE A 84 -3.99 -12.55 -4.30
CA PHE A 84 -3.78 -13.87 -4.86
C PHE A 84 -4.26 -14.98 -3.91
N VAL A 85 -4.00 -14.86 -2.61
CA VAL A 85 -4.48 -15.80 -1.59
C VAL A 85 -6.01 -15.80 -1.53
N ILE A 86 -6.65 -14.63 -1.49
CA ILE A 86 -8.12 -14.52 -1.48
C ILE A 86 -8.72 -15.16 -2.73
N ALA A 87 -8.13 -14.89 -3.90
CA ALA A 87 -8.57 -15.49 -5.15
C ALA A 87 -8.40 -17.02 -5.13
N ALA A 88 -7.28 -17.53 -4.64
CA ALA A 88 -7.04 -18.97 -4.52
C ALA A 88 -8.04 -19.66 -3.57
N VAL A 89 -8.33 -19.04 -2.42
CA VAL A 89 -9.35 -19.53 -1.47
C VAL A 89 -10.74 -19.52 -2.11
N LYS A 90 -11.10 -18.45 -2.81
CA LYS A 90 -12.39 -18.36 -3.53
C LYS A 90 -12.52 -19.39 -4.65
N ILE A 91 -11.45 -19.66 -5.40
CA ILE A 91 -11.44 -20.69 -6.44
C ILE A 91 -11.58 -22.08 -5.82
N LEU A 92 -10.89 -22.35 -4.70
CA LEU A 92 -10.98 -23.62 -3.98
C LEU A 92 -12.40 -23.85 -3.43
N GLU A 93 -13.02 -22.81 -2.87
CA GLU A 93 -14.41 -22.84 -2.39
C GLU A 93 -15.42 -23.09 -3.51
N LEU A 94 -15.12 -22.66 -4.75
CA LEU A 94 -15.99 -22.86 -5.92
C LEU A 94 -15.85 -24.25 -6.54
N LEU A 95 -14.72 -24.92 -6.29
CA LEU A 95 -14.39 -26.24 -6.84
C LEU A 95 -14.76 -27.40 -5.90
N LEU A 96 -15.00 -27.10 -4.62
CA LEU A 96 -15.42 -28.04 -3.57
C LEU A 96 -16.95 -28.09 -3.46
#